data_AF-A0A3M5WXZ8-F1
#
_entry.id   AF-A0A3M5WXZ8-F1
#
_cell.length_a   1.000
_cell.length_b   1.000
_cell.length_c   1.000
_cell.angle_alpha   90.00
_cell.angle_beta   90.00
_cell.angle_gamma   90.00
#
_symmetry.space_group_name_H-M   'P 1'
#
loop_
_entity.id
_entity.type
_entity.pdbx_description
1 polymer ?
#
loop_
_entity_poly.entity_id
_entity_poly.type
_entity_poly.pdbx_seq_one_letter_code
_entity_poly.pdbx_strand_id
1 'polypeptide(L)'
;MPMRALMRLSSVPVVALCLSMFSAVLCAADVTGSSDLQILPRLADTEIVDYRPAAELERVYPMGSIRKISGQLRFDGQVSARGNLTSVTYQLPAERT
;
A
#
# COMPACT_ATOMS: atom_id res chain seq x y z
N MET A 1 54.18 -29.17 23.06
CA MET A 1 53.53 -27.95 23.57
C MET A 1 52.47 -27.52 22.57
N PRO A 2 51.18 -27.40 22.93
CA PRO A 2 50.12 -27.17 21.95
C PRO A 2 49.82 -25.68 21.78
N MET A 3 50.00 -25.16 20.57
CA MET A 3 49.49 -23.84 20.17
C MET A 3 48.26 -24.08 19.27
N ARG A 4 47.08 -24.20 19.90
CA ARG A 4 45.80 -24.12 19.19
C ARG A 4 45.40 -22.65 19.17
N ALA A 5 45.73 -21.97 18.08
CA ALA A 5 45.25 -20.61 17.82
C ALA A 5 43.72 -20.66 17.67
N LEU A 6 43.03 -20.18 18.70
CA LEU A 6 41.58 -20.05 18.71
C LEU A 6 41.22 -18.96 17.69
N MET A 7 40.76 -19.37 16.52
CA MET A 7 40.24 -18.50 15.48
C MET A 7 39.01 -17.77 16.06
N ARG A 8 39.21 -16.55 16.59
CA ARG A 8 38.09 -15.66 16.94
C ARG A 8 37.42 -15.27 15.64
N LEU A 9 36.44 -16.06 15.22
CA LEU A 9 35.55 -15.72 14.12
C LEU A 9 34.83 -14.43 14.51
N SER A 10 35.26 -13.30 13.96
CA SER A 10 34.63 -12.01 14.20
C SER A 10 33.18 -12.11 13.74
N SER A 11 32.24 -12.04 14.68
CA SER A 11 30.80 -12.02 14.41
C SER A 11 30.31 -10.65 13.88
N VAL A 12 31.19 -9.65 13.88
CA VAL A 12 30.92 -8.26 13.45
C VAL A 12 30.36 -8.17 12.02
N PRO A 13 30.93 -8.81 10.97
CA PRO A 13 30.36 -8.76 9.63
C PRO A 13 28.97 -9.42 9.55
N VAL A 14 28.72 -10.48 10.33
CA VAL A 14 27.42 -11.15 10.37
C VAL A 14 26.38 -10.25 11.03
N VAL A 15 26.73 -9.60 12.15
CA VAL A 15 25.85 -8.64 12.83
C VAL A 15 25.57 -7.43 11.95
N ALA A 16 26.57 -6.89 11.25
CA ALA A 16 26.40 -5.77 10.31
C ALA A 16 25.48 -6.15 9.13
N LEU A 17 25.64 -7.36 8.58
CA LEU A 17 24.77 -7.88 7.53
C LEU A 17 23.32 -8.02 8.03
N CYS A 18 23.12 -8.62 9.21
CA CYS A 18 21.80 -8.75 9.83
C CYS A 18 21.14 -7.38 10.10
N LEU A 19 21.89 -6.39 10.59
CA LEU A 19 21.39 -5.02 10.77
C LEU A 19 20.99 -4.37 9.44
N SER A 20 21.78 -4.56 8.37
CA SER A 20 21.47 -4.01 7.05
C SER A 20 20.20 -4.61 6.44
N MET A 21 19.98 -5.92 6.60
CA MET A 21 18.75 -6.58 6.15
C MET A 21 17.54 -6.13 6.95
N PHE A 22 17.70 -5.88 8.25
CA PHE A 22 16.62 -5.38 9.10
C PHE A 22 16.23 -3.94 8.74
N SER A 23 17.19 -3.10 8.36
CA SER A 23 16.94 -1.71 7.95
C SER A 23 16.09 -1.60 6.67
N ALA A 24 16.17 -2.56 5.76
CA ALA A 24 15.36 -2.56 4.54
C ALA A 24 13.86 -2.84 4.79
N VAL A 25 13.52 -3.42 5.95
CA VAL A 25 12.13 -3.75 6.34
C VAL A 25 11.42 -2.55 7.00
N LEU A 26 12.16 -1.53 7.43
CA LEU A 26 11.63 -0.37 8.16
C LEU A 26 11.15 0.79 7.28
N CYS A 27 11.26 0.68 5.96
CA CYS A 27 10.65 1.68 5.07
C CYS A 27 9.13 1.54 5.12
N ALA A 28 8.41 2.65 5.31
CA ALA A 28 6.97 2.73 5.03
C ALA A 28 6.77 2.30 3.57
N ALA A 29 6.26 1.09 3.41
CA ALA A 29 6.23 0.40 2.14
C ALA A 29 4.78 0.07 1.84
N ASP A 30 4.36 0.46 0.64
CA ASP A 30 3.10 0.08 0.06
C ASP A 30 2.77 -1.38 0.34
N VAL A 31 1.48 -1.67 0.51
CA VAL A 31 1.01 -3.06 0.68
C VAL A 31 1.64 -3.96 -0.39
N THR A 32 2.25 -5.07 0.04
CA THR A 32 2.98 -5.98 -0.85
C THR A 32 2.13 -6.41 -2.05
N GLY A 33 2.69 -6.28 -3.26
CA GLY A 33 2.01 -6.64 -4.51
C GLY A 33 1.05 -5.60 -5.06
N SER A 34 1.03 -4.40 -4.47
CA SER A 34 0.30 -3.25 -5.00
C SER A 34 1.08 -2.51 -6.09
N SER A 35 0.34 -1.72 -6.86
CA SER A 35 0.89 -0.82 -7.88
C SER A 35 -0.05 0.36 -8.09
N ASP A 36 0.52 1.51 -8.47
CA ASP A 36 -0.27 2.68 -8.86
C ASP A 36 -1.13 2.44 -10.12
N LEU A 37 -2.15 3.27 -10.31
CA LEU A 37 -2.95 3.27 -11.53
C LEU A 37 -2.18 3.98 -12.66
N GLN A 38 -2.03 3.34 -13.82
CA GLN A 38 -1.22 3.88 -14.92
C GLN A 38 -1.66 5.26 -15.44
N ILE A 39 -2.96 5.56 -15.36
CA ILE A 39 -3.53 6.82 -15.85
C ILE A 39 -3.39 7.98 -14.86
N LEU A 40 -3.19 7.68 -13.57
CA LEU A 40 -3.21 8.66 -12.51
C LEU A 40 -1.81 8.76 -11.89
N PRO A 41 -1.07 9.87 -12.10
CA PRO A 41 0.19 10.06 -11.41
C PRO A 41 -0.05 10.11 -9.91
N ARG A 42 0.79 9.40 -9.16
CA ARG A 42 0.73 9.35 -7.71
C ARG A 42 1.07 10.71 -7.11
N LEU A 43 0.33 11.10 -6.07
CA LEU A 43 0.69 12.25 -5.25
C LEU A 43 1.93 11.93 -4.41
N ALA A 44 2.88 12.86 -4.36
CA ALA A 44 4.11 12.70 -3.58
C ALA A 44 3.81 12.40 -2.10
N ASP A 45 4.69 11.61 -1.49
CA ASP A 45 4.67 11.30 -0.05
C ASP A 45 3.38 10.62 0.45
N THR A 46 2.63 9.98 -0.46
CA THR A 46 1.50 9.10 -0.12
C THR A 46 1.93 7.65 -0.03
N GLU A 47 1.17 6.80 0.65
CA GLU A 47 1.40 5.35 0.79
C GLU A 47 0.15 4.55 0.37
N ILE A 48 0.31 3.44 -0.37
CA ILE A 48 -0.79 2.54 -0.69
C ILE A 48 -1.09 1.66 0.53
N VAL A 49 -2.26 1.88 1.14
CA VAL A 49 -2.70 1.16 2.36
C VAL A 49 -3.78 0.11 2.10
N ASP A 50 -4.46 0.15 0.95
CA ASP A 50 -5.34 -0.92 0.47
C ASP A 50 -5.19 -1.04 -1.05
N TYR A 51 -5.03 -2.27 -1.53
CA TYR A 51 -4.94 -2.58 -2.94
C TYR A 51 -5.84 -3.75 -3.29
N ARG A 52 -6.74 -3.53 -4.25
CA ARG A 52 -7.62 -4.55 -4.80
C ARG A 52 -7.30 -4.71 -6.28
N PRO A 53 -6.70 -5.85 -6.68
CA PRO A 53 -6.35 -6.09 -8.07
C PRO A 53 -7.60 -6.17 -8.95
N ALA A 54 -7.39 -6.11 -10.26
CA ALA A 54 -8.46 -6.13 -11.25
C ALA A 54 -9.40 -7.34 -11.05
N ALA A 55 -10.67 -7.06 -10.78
CA ALA A 55 -11.73 -8.05 -10.69
C ALA A 55 -12.98 -7.51 -11.40
N GLU A 56 -13.76 -8.40 -12.01
CA GLU A 56 -15.02 -8.02 -12.64
C GLU A 56 -16.06 -7.68 -11.56
N LEU A 57 -16.48 -6.43 -11.52
CA LEU A 57 -17.39 -5.89 -10.51
C LEU A 57 -18.41 -4.95 -11.14
N GLU A 58 -19.58 -4.85 -10.51
CA GLU A 58 -20.56 -3.81 -10.77
C GLU A 58 -20.37 -2.66 -9.75
N ARG A 59 -20.38 -1.42 -10.24
CA ARG A 59 -20.28 -0.21 -9.42
C ARG A 59 -21.29 0.84 -9.86
N VAL A 60 -21.85 1.52 -8.87
CA VAL A 60 -22.67 2.73 -9.05
C VAL A 60 -21.84 3.92 -8.61
N TYR A 61 -21.64 4.87 -9.53
CA TYR A 61 -20.96 6.13 -9.30
C TYR A 61 -21.98 7.27 -9.22
N PRO A 62 -22.08 7.98 -8.08
CA PRO A 62 -22.90 9.18 -7.94
C PRO A 62 -22.41 10.29 -8.86
N MET A 63 -23.33 10.97 -9.54
CA MET A 63 -23.03 12.17 -10.33
C MET A 63 -23.33 13.48 -9.57
N GLY A 64 -23.69 13.36 -8.29
CA GLY A 64 -24.08 14.46 -7.42
C GLY A 64 -24.13 14.02 -5.96
N SER A 65 -24.89 14.75 -5.13
CA SER A 65 -24.99 14.45 -3.71
C SER A 65 -25.63 13.09 -3.43
N ILE A 66 -25.12 12.41 -2.40
CA ILE A 66 -25.70 11.16 -1.88
C ILE A 66 -26.35 11.46 -0.54
N ARG A 67 -27.55 10.93 -0.31
CA ARG A 67 -28.27 11.06 0.96
C ARG A 67 -28.83 9.72 1.39
N LYS A 68 -28.93 9.49 2.70
CA LYS A 68 -29.63 8.33 3.26
C LYS A 68 -30.97 8.78 3.81
N ILE A 69 -32.07 8.24 3.26
CA ILE A 69 -33.44 8.57 3.65
C ILE A 69 -34.13 7.28 4.04
N SER A 70 -34.60 7.17 5.28
CA SER A 70 -35.30 5.98 5.79
C SER A 70 -34.55 4.66 5.53
N GLY A 71 -33.23 4.68 5.66
CA GLY A 71 -32.39 3.50 5.45
C GLY A 71 -31.91 3.28 4.00
N GLN A 72 -32.53 3.94 3.02
CA GLN A 72 -32.17 3.80 1.60
C GLN A 72 -31.25 4.93 1.12
N LEU A 73 -30.31 4.60 0.25
CA LEU A 73 -29.47 5.58 -0.42
C LEU A 73 -30.25 6.21 -1.58
N ARG A 74 -30.22 7.54 -1.65
CA ARG A 74 -30.76 8.34 -2.74
C ARG A 74 -29.62 9.14 -3.36
N PHE A 75 -29.50 9.01 -4.68
CA PHE A 75 -28.47 9.67 -5.47
C PHE A 75 -29.09 10.81 -6.28
N ASP A 76 -28.42 11.94 -6.32
CA ASP A 76 -28.73 13.03 -7.23
C ASP A 76 -28.06 12.77 -8.60
N GLY A 77 -28.61 11.79 -9.33
CA GLY A 77 -28.01 11.22 -10.54
C GLY A 77 -26.95 10.14 -10.24
N GLN A 78 -26.88 9.11 -11.09
CA GLN A 78 -25.90 8.04 -10.96
C GLN A 78 -25.56 7.42 -12.32
N VAL A 79 -24.37 6.84 -12.42
CA VAL A 79 -23.94 5.99 -13.53
C VAL A 79 -23.61 4.61 -12.98
N SER A 80 -24.24 3.57 -13.54
CA SER A 80 -23.90 2.18 -13.24
C SER A 80 -22.98 1.63 -14.31
N ALA A 81 -21.91 0.97 -13.91
CA ALA A 81 -20.96 0.34 -14.81
C ALA A 81 -20.57 -1.04 -14.30
N ARG A 82 -20.26 -1.95 -15.23
CA ARG A 82 -19.72 -3.28 -14.93
C ARG A 82 -18.46 -3.51 -15.76
N GLY A 83 -17.43 -4.04 -15.13
CA GLY A 83 -16.16 -4.33 -15.79
C GLY A 83 -15.05 -4.61 -14.79
N ASN A 84 -13.81 -4.63 -15.28
CA ASN A 84 -12.64 -4.85 -14.43
C ASN A 84 -12.31 -3.59 -13.63
N LEU A 85 -12.33 -3.71 -12.30
CA LEU A 85 -12.02 -2.63 -11.37
C LEU A 85 -10.74 -2.96 -10.60
N THR A 86 -9.77 -2.07 -10.69
CA THR A 86 -8.63 -2.00 -9.75
C THR A 86 -8.88 -0.84 -8.79
N SER A 87 -8.79 -1.09 -7.49
CA SER A 87 -8.99 -0.08 -6.45
C SER A 87 -7.71 0.10 -5.66
N VAL A 88 -7.29 1.35 -5.49
CA VAL A 88 -6.09 1.73 -4.73
C VAL A 88 -6.48 2.80 -3.73
N THR A 89 -6.18 2.58 -2.46
CA THR A 89 -6.39 3.57 -1.39
C THR A 89 -5.04 4.12 -0.97
N TYR A 90 -4.88 5.43 -1.13
CA TYR A 90 -3.68 6.15 -0.71
C TYR A 90 -3.92 6.82 0.63
N GLN A 91 -3.01 6.62 1.57
CA GLN A 91 -2.92 7.43 2.78
C GLN A 91 -2.16 8.71 2.45
N LEU A 92 -2.79 9.85 2.70
CA LEU A 92 -2.14 11.16 2.61
C LEU A 92 -1.22 11.38 3.83
N PRO A 93 -0.11 12.11 3.65
CA PRO A 93 0.72 12.52 4.78
C PRO A 93 -0.07 13.48 5.68
N ALA A 94 0.22 13.46 6.99
CA ALA A 94 -0.58 14.14 8.00
C ALA A 94 -0.64 15.67 7.82
N GLU A 95 0.36 16.24 7.16
CA GLU A 95 0.47 17.66 6.83
C GLU A 95 -0.35 18.10 5.60
N ARG A 96 -1.01 17.17 4.89
CA ARG A 96 -1.84 17.45 3.70
C ARG A 96 -3.31 17.08 3.95
N THR A 97 -4.21 17.88 3.41
CA THR A 97 -5.67 17.68 3.43
C THR A 97 -6.25 17.76 2.03
#